data_AF-A0A4P6K5U4-F1
#
_entry.id   AF-A0A4P6K5U4-F1
#
_cell.length_a   1.000
_cell.length_b   1.000
_cell.length_c   1.000
_cell.angle_alpha   90.00
_cell.angle_beta   90.00
_cell.angle_gamma   90.00
#
_symmetry.space_group_name_H-M   'P 1'
#
loop_
_entity.id
_entity.type
_entity.pdbx_description
1 polymer ?
#
loop_
_entity_poly.entity_id
_entity_poly.type
_entity_poly.pdbx_seq_one_letter_code
_entity_poly.pdbx_strand_id
1 'polypeptide(L)'
;MAWLIGFAWHLPTGKPTLGALWLANVLAAIIFGLGHLPATAALVELTPILIVRAILLNGIVGVAFGYLFWQYGLEAAMLVHFTADIVLHIIGDSIAKAIRAAEAQKKSRTSSPSSQP
;
A
#
# COMPACT_ATOMS: atom_id res chain seq x y z
N MET A 1 -10.01 -27.21 6.19
CA MET A 1 -8.92 -26.26 5.84
C MET A 1 -8.35 -25.49 7.04
N ALA A 2 -8.97 -25.54 8.24
CA ALA A 2 -8.44 -24.90 9.45
C ALA A 2 -7.36 -25.72 10.20
N TRP A 3 -7.18 -27.01 9.87
CA TRP A 3 -6.28 -27.92 10.58
C TRP A 3 -4.80 -27.81 10.16
N LEU A 4 -4.52 -27.34 8.93
CA LEU A 4 -3.15 -27.28 8.39
C LEU A 4 -2.36 -26.04 8.85
N ILE A 5 -3.03 -25.00 9.35
CA ILE A 5 -2.39 -23.77 9.84
C ILE A 5 -1.84 -23.97 11.26
N GLY A 6 -2.44 -24.85 12.07
CA GLY A 6 -2.03 -25.08 13.46
C GLY A 6 -0.67 -25.76 13.62
N PHE A 7 -0.21 -26.54 12.63
CA PHE A 7 1.03 -27.30 12.74
C PHE A 7 2.29 -26.43 12.60
N ALA A 8 2.20 -25.29 11.91
CA ALA A 8 3.35 -24.40 11.67
C ALA A 8 3.73 -23.53 12.89
N TRP A 9 2.93 -23.50 13.96
CA TRP A 9 3.09 -22.55 15.07
C TRP A 9 3.44 -23.14 16.44
N HIS A 10 3.58 -24.45 16.56
CA HIS A 10 3.96 -25.05 17.83
C HIS A 10 5.49 -25.09 17.98
N LEU A 11 6.12 -23.94 18.25
CA LEU A 11 7.51 -23.91 18.73
C LEU A 11 7.56 -24.29 20.23
N PRO A 12 8.46 -25.19 20.67
CA PRO A 12 8.53 -25.72 22.04
C PRO A 12 8.74 -24.71 23.18
N THR A 13 9.09 -23.46 22.86
CA THR A 13 9.28 -22.36 23.83
C THR A 13 8.20 -21.27 23.76
N GLY A 14 7.23 -21.40 22.85
CA GLY A 14 5.98 -20.63 22.79
C GLY A 14 6.07 -19.14 22.48
N LYS A 15 7.26 -18.51 22.47
CA LYS A 15 7.43 -17.08 22.18
C LYS A 15 8.56 -16.85 21.17
N PRO A 16 8.27 -16.40 19.94
CA PRO A 16 9.32 -16.01 19.01
C PRO A 16 10.12 -14.83 19.57
N THR A 17 11.44 -14.82 19.32
CA THR A 17 12.31 -13.74 19.79
C THR A 17 11.96 -12.42 19.08
N LEU A 18 12.17 -11.29 19.76
CA LEU A 18 11.87 -9.96 19.22
C LEU A 18 12.52 -9.76 17.84
N GLY A 19 13.76 -10.23 17.67
CA GLY A 19 14.47 -10.18 16.40
C GLY A 19 13.84 -11.06 15.29
N ALA A 20 13.35 -12.25 15.63
CA ALA A 20 12.70 -13.12 14.65
C ALA A 20 11.37 -12.52 14.14
N LEU A 21 10.62 -11.86 15.01
CA LEU A 21 9.38 -11.18 14.64
C LEU A 21 9.63 -9.96 13.74
N TRP A 22 10.63 -9.14 14.06
CA TRP A 22 11.01 -8.02 13.19
C TRP A 22 11.55 -8.49 11.84
N LEU A 23 12.37 -9.55 11.82
CA LEU A 23 12.85 -10.13 10.57
C LEU A 23 11.69 -10.65 9.71
N ALA A 24 10.76 -11.38 10.31
CA ALA A 24 9.56 -11.86 9.62
C ALA A 24 8.70 -10.70 9.10
N ASN A 25 8.55 -9.63 9.89
CA ASN A 25 7.79 -8.43 9.47
C ASN A 25 8.46 -7.71 8.28
N VAL A 26 9.77 -7.50 8.33
CA VAL A 26 10.51 -6.86 7.23
C VAL A 26 10.45 -7.71 5.96
N LEU A 27 10.62 -9.03 6.07
CA LEU A 27 10.50 -9.93 4.93
C LEU A 27 9.08 -9.91 4.34
N ALA A 28 8.07 -9.96 5.20
CA ALA A 28 6.67 -9.85 4.77
C ALA A 28 6.39 -8.50 4.08
N ALA A 29 6.94 -7.40 4.59
CA ALA A 29 6.80 -6.08 4.00
C ALA A 29 7.46 -5.96 2.61
N ILE A 30 8.63 -6.57 2.42
CA ILE A 30 9.30 -6.63 1.11
C ILE A 30 8.46 -7.45 0.13
N ILE A 31 8.02 -8.64 0.53
CA ILE A 31 7.16 -9.51 -0.29
C ILE A 31 5.86 -8.78 -0.66
N PHE A 32 5.26 -8.07 0.30
CA PHE A 32 4.07 -7.27 0.09
C PHE A 32 4.31 -6.16 -0.95
N GLY A 33 5.42 -5.44 -0.86
CA GLY A 33 5.78 -4.42 -1.84
C GLY A 33 6.03 -4.97 -3.24
N LEU A 34 6.65 -6.16 -3.34
CA LEU A 34 6.80 -6.87 -4.62
C LEU A 34 5.46 -7.32 -5.18
N GLY A 35 4.54 -7.80 -4.33
CA GLY A 35 3.18 -8.21 -4.71
C GLY A 35 2.33 -7.08 -5.30
N HIS A 36 2.70 -5.82 -5.07
CA HIS A 36 2.04 -4.63 -5.63
C HIS A 36 2.62 -4.16 -6.97
N LEU A 37 3.71 -4.77 -7.45
CA LEU A 37 4.29 -4.43 -8.75
C LEU A 37 3.34 -4.69 -9.93
N PRO A 38 2.53 -5.78 -9.98
CA PRO A 38 1.56 -5.97 -11.06
C PRO A 38 0.53 -4.85 -11.17
N ALA A 39 0.06 -4.32 -10.03
CA ALA A 39 -0.87 -3.18 -10.01
C ALA A 39 -0.20 -1.90 -10.55
N THR A 40 1.08 -1.71 -10.23
CA THR A 40 1.87 -0.59 -10.76
C THR A 40 2.09 -0.75 -12.27
N ALA A 41 2.41 -1.96 -12.73
CA ALA A 41 2.61 -2.30 -14.13
C ALA A 41 1.35 -2.11 -15.00
N ALA A 42 0.16 -2.25 -14.40
CA ALA A 42 -1.11 -2.01 -15.10
C ALA A 42 -1.35 -0.51 -15.39
N LEU A 43 -0.68 0.39 -14.68
CA LEU A 43 -0.85 1.84 -14.80
C LEU A 43 0.30 2.52 -15.55
N VAL A 44 1.52 2.04 -15.33
CA VAL A 44 2.76 2.64 -15.84
C VAL A 44 3.79 1.58 -16.16
N GLU A 45 4.72 1.89 -17.06
CA GLU A 45 5.86 1.02 -17.33
C GLU A 45 6.76 0.89 -16.08
N LEU A 46 7.12 -0.33 -15.73
CA LEU A 46 7.98 -0.59 -14.58
C LEU A 46 9.43 -0.19 -14.87
N THR A 47 9.84 0.93 -14.28
CA THR A 47 11.25 1.34 -14.25
C THR A 47 11.90 0.93 -12.92
N PRO A 48 13.24 0.77 -12.85
CA PRO A 48 13.93 0.44 -11.59
C PRO A 48 13.60 1.41 -10.45
N ILE A 49 13.46 2.71 -10.77
CA ILE A 49 13.08 3.73 -9.79
C ILE A 49 11.64 3.53 -9.27
N LEU A 50 10.71 3.14 -10.14
CA LEU A 50 9.33 2.85 -9.75
C LEU A 50 9.21 1.56 -8.93
N ILE A 51 10.04 0.56 -9.22
CA ILE A 51 10.12 -0.68 -8.43
C ILE A 51 10.60 -0.37 -7.02
N VAL A 52 11.71 0.38 -6.88
CA VAL A 52 12.23 0.78 -5.56
C VAL A 52 11.19 1.61 -4.80
N ARG A 53 10.55 2.57 -5.48
CA ARG A 53 9.47 3.37 -4.88
C ARG A 53 8.30 2.50 -4.41
N ALA A 54 7.86 1.53 -5.22
CA ALA A 54 6.76 0.64 -4.87
C ALA A 54 7.13 -0.23 -3.65
N ILE A 55 8.33 -0.81 -3.62
CA ILE A 55 8.78 -1.61 -2.48
C ILE A 55 8.88 -0.76 -1.21
N LEU A 56 9.43 0.46 -1.29
CA LEU A 56 9.57 1.33 -0.12
C LEU A 56 8.22 1.78 0.43
N LEU A 57 7.34 2.32 -0.42
CA LEU A 57 6.04 2.83 0.01
C LEU A 57 5.16 1.72 0.59
N ASN A 58 5.02 0.61 -0.14
CA ASN A 58 4.22 -0.52 0.33
C ASN A 58 4.90 -1.24 1.50
N GLY A 59 6.23 -1.26 1.55
CA GLY A 59 6.99 -1.84 2.64
C GLY A 59 6.80 -1.08 3.95
N ILE A 60 6.77 0.25 3.95
CA ILE A 60 6.48 1.05 5.16
C ILE A 60 5.09 0.71 5.71
N VAL A 61 4.09 0.61 4.81
CA VAL A 61 2.73 0.22 5.18
C VAL A 61 2.71 -1.21 5.73
N GLY A 62 3.40 -2.15 5.07
CA GLY A 62 3.54 -3.53 5.51
C GLY A 62 4.16 -3.66 6.90
N VAL A 63 5.23 -2.91 7.19
CA VAL A 63 5.87 -2.88 8.51
C VAL A 63 4.91 -2.35 9.58
N ALA A 64 4.16 -1.28 9.27
CA ALA A 64 3.17 -0.71 10.18
C ALA A 64 2.03 -1.71 10.48
N PHE A 65 1.51 -2.39 9.46
CA PHE A 65 0.49 -3.41 9.64
C PHE A 65 1.02 -4.64 10.40
N GLY A 66 2.26 -5.06 10.17
CA GLY A 66 2.86 -6.14 10.94
C GLY A 66 3.12 -5.77 12.41
N TYR A 67 3.42 -4.50 12.71
CA TYR A 67 3.45 -4.00 14.09
C TYR A 67 2.06 -4.04 14.75
N LEU A 68 1.02 -3.61 14.03
CA LEU A 68 -0.36 -3.67 14.53
C LEU A 68 -0.83 -5.11 14.71
N PHE A 69 -0.49 -6.00 13.79
CA PHE A 69 -0.75 -7.44 13.90
C PHE A 69 -0.11 -8.03 15.16
N TRP A 70 1.15 -7.67 15.44
CA TRP A 70 1.80 -8.08 16.67
C TRP A 70 1.02 -7.61 17.89
N GLN A 71 0.70 -6.32 17.96
CA GLN A 71 0.15 -5.71 19.17
C GLN A 71 -1.33 -6.05 19.42
N TYR A 72 -2.12 -6.24 18.35
CA TYR A 72 -3.58 -6.31 18.41
C TYR A 72 -4.18 -7.54 17.71
N GLY A 73 -3.35 -8.40 17.10
CA GLY A 73 -3.80 -9.62 16.44
C GLY A 73 -4.33 -9.43 15.01
N LEU A 74 -4.84 -10.53 14.43
CA LEU A 74 -5.26 -10.60 13.02
C LEU A 74 -6.45 -9.69 12.69
N GLU A 75 -7.42 -9.59 13.60
CA GLU A 75 -8.65 -8.82 13.38
C GLU A 75 -8.35 -7.33 13.20
N ALA A 76 -7.45 -6.78 14.03
CA ALA A 76 -6.99 -5.40 13.92
C ALA A 76 -6.22 -5.15 12.62
N ALA A 77 -5.35 -6.08 12.22
CA ALA A 77 -4.62 -5.98 10.96
C ALA A 77 -5.56 -5.97 9.74
N MET A 78 -6.57 -6.82 9.74
CA MET A 78 -7.60 -6.88 8.68
C MET A 78 -8.43 -5.59 8.64
N LEU A 79 -8.89 -5.10 9.80
CA LEU A 79 -9.66 -3.85 9.87
C LEU A 79 -8.86 -2.65 9.35
N VAL A 80 -7.59 -2.54 9.74
CA VAL A 80 -6.74 -1.43 9.31
C VAL A 80 -6.40 -1.53 7.82
N HIS A 81 -6.13 -2.73 7.30
CA HIS A 81 -5.91 -2.94 5.87
C HIS A 81 -7.13 -2.52 5.04
N PHE A 82 -8.32 -3.01 5.39
CA PHE A 82 -9.57 -2.63 4.70
C PHE A 82 -9.85 -1.13 4.80
N THR A 83 -9.65 -0.55 5.98
CA THR A 83 -9.87 0.89 6.18
C THR A 83 -8.88 1.72 5.36
N ALA A 84 -7.61 1.33 5.33
CA ALA A 84 -6.59 2.01 4.53
C ALA A 84 -6.93 1.95 3.04
N ASP A 85 -7.37 0.79 2.54
CA ASP A 85 -7.79 0.64 1.14
C ASP A 85 -8.98 1.55 0.80
N ILE A 86 -10.01 1.60 1.64
CA ILE A 86 -11.17 2.47 1.43
C ILE A 86 -10.76 3.94 1.40
N VAL A 87 -9.96 4.36 2.38
CA VAL A 87 -9.49 5.75 2.49
C VAL A 87 -8.65 6.13 1.27
N LEU A 88 -7.72 5.26 0.85
CA LEU A 88 -6.87 5.52 -0.31
C LEU A 88 -7.67 5.59 -1.61
N HIS A 89 -8.68 4.73 -1.80
CA HIS A 89 -9.54 4.79 -2.99
C HIS A 89 -10.39 6.07 -3.01
N ILE A 90 -11.08 6.38 -1.91
CA ILE A 90 -11.98 7.54 -1.86
C ILE A 90 -11.20 8.86 -1.99
N ILE A 91 -10.12 9.01 -1.22
CA ILE A 91 -9.30 10.23 -1.24
C ILE A 91 -8.51 10.31 -2.54
N GLY A 92 -7.91 9.21 -2.99
CA GLY A 92 -7.14 9.13 -4.23
C GLY A 92 -7.98 9.51 -5.45
N ASP A 93 -9.18 8.94 -5.57
CA ASP A 93 -10.10 9.27 -6.66
C ASP A 93 -10.55 10.73 -6.63
N SER A 94 -10.79 11.27 -5.43
CA SER A 94 -11.22 12.66 -5.25
C SER A 94 -10.11 13.64 -5.66
N ILE A 95 -8.86 13.37 -5.27
CA ILE A 95 -7.70 14.18 -5.66
C ILE A 95 -7.46 14.08 -7.17
N ALA A 96 -7.51 12.87 -7.74
CA ALA A 96 -7.33 12.67 -9.17
C ALA A 96 -8.39 13.45 -10.00
N LYS A 97 -9.66 13.45 -9.56
CA LYS A 97 -10.72 14.25 -10.18
C LYS A 97 -10.43 15.75 -10.07
N ALA A 98 -10.00 16.23 -8.90
CA ALA A 98 -9.68 17.64 -8.68
C ALA A 98 -8.52 18.13 -9.58
N ILE A 99 -7.47 17.33 -9.71
CA ILE A 99 -6.33 17.63 -10.59
C ILE A 99 -6.78 17.75 -12.05
N ARG A 100 -7.56 16.76 -12.55
CA ARG A 100 -8.09 16.79 -13.92
C ARG A 100 -8.98 18.01 -14.18
N ALA A 101 -9.79 18.42 -13.20
CA ALA A 101 -10.62 19.61 -13.29
C ALA A 101 -9.76 20.89 -13.39
N ALA A 102 -8.71 21.01 -12.58
CA ALA A 102 -7.79 22.14 -12.61
C ALA A 102 -7.03 22.24 -13.95
N GLU A 103 -6.60 21.10 -14.50
CA GLU A 103 -5.94 21.04 -15.82
C GLU A 103 -6.88 21.46 -16.96
N ALA A 104 -8.15 21.03 -16.92
CA ALA A 104 -9.16 21.43 -17.89
C ALA A 104 -9.43 22.95 -17.87
N GLN A 105 -9.51 23.55 -16.67
CA GLN A 105 -9.66 24.99 -16.48
C GLN A 105 -8.44 25.77 -16.98
N LYS A 106 -7.22 25.26 -16.73
CA LYS A 106 -5.99 25.87 -17.25
C LYS A 106 -5.98 25.87 -18.78
N LYS A 107 -6.35 24.75 -19.40
CA LYS A 107 -6.38 24.59 -20.86
C LYS A 107 -7.37 25.55 -21.52
N SER A 108 -8.60 25.68 -21.00
CA SER A 108 -9.63 26.59 -21.55
C SER A 108 -9.24 28.06 -21.44
N ARG A 109 -8.57 28.44 -20.34
CA ARG A 109 -8.05 29.79 -20.11
C ARG A 109 -6.89 30.14 -21.04
N THR A 110 -6.04 29.18 -21.40
CA THR A 110 -4.95 29.39 -22.36
C THR A 110 -5.37 29.31 -23.82
N SER A 111 -6.52 28.69 -24.13
CA SER A 111 -7.03 28.51 -25.49
C SER A 111 -8.07 29.54 -25.92
N SER A 112 -8.50 30.46 -25.04
CA SER A 112 -9.35 31.58 -25.45
C SER A 112 -8.50 32.57 -26.26
N PRO A 113 -8.80 32.82 -27.55
CA PRO A 113 -8.21 33.93 -28.28
C PRO A 113 -8.57 35.19 -27.51
N SER A 114 -7.61 36.10 -27.33
CA SER A 114 -7.85 37.43 -26.79
C SER A 114 -8.84 38.17 -27.70
N SER A 115 -10.13 37.94 -27.49
CA SER A 115 -11.20 38.79 -27.98
C SER A 115 -11.30 39.94 -26.99
N GLN A 116 -10.42 40.92 -27.16
CA GLN A 116 -10.71 42.27 -26.75
C GLN A 116 -10.94 43.12 -28.01
N PRO A 117 -11.92 44.05 -27.93
CA PRO A 117 -12.52 44.74 -29.06
C PRO A 117 -11.59 45.70 -29.79
#